data_AF-A0A2N9MDC9-F1
#
_entry.id   AF-A0A2N9MDC9-F1
#
_cell.length_a   1.000
_cell.length_b   1.000
_cell.length_c   1.000
_cell.angle_alpha   90.00
_cell.angle_beta   90.00
_cell.angle_gamma   90.00
#
_symmetry.space_group_name_H-M   'P 1'
#
loop_
_entity.id
_entity.type
_entity.pdbx_description
1 polymer ?
#
loop_
_entity_poly.entity_id
_entity_poly.type
_entity_poly.pdbx_seq_one_letter_code
_entity_poly.pdbx_strand_id
1 'polypeptide(L)'
;MTSQWIDQHLFNGEYYVQQVHGIPREQIAKGLIAGMGAEDPAHPDYQLGDGCLVDQLVGQYAATFAGLGHLVDADHIRKTLQSIYKYNYKRSMTRHDNVQRTFALNDEGALVICDYGKGTRPEVPFPYFAEVMTGFEYSAAMLMLAYGMGKEGVECIENIRKRYDGERRNPWDESECGPHYARAMAAWTAIPLLSGFRYSGPEKRLAILPPNGAAPMRSFWSTGTGWGSFALRETPTGTELAISTLFGTLPAQVVEMASAKGAASSVTLAGKAVAHTMARTGGQAALRLAEPLTVREGEQLTIKIAVRSGGKP
;
A
#
# COMPACT_ATOMS: atom_id res chain seq x y z
N MET A 1 -5.63 -9.51 22.74
CA MET A 1 -5.21 -10.59 21.83
C MET A 1 -3.81 -10.28 21.33
N THR A 2 -2.92 -11.27 21.32
CA THR A 2 -1.56 -11.12 20.78
C THR A 2 -1.54 -11.56 19.31
N SER A 3 -0.56 -11.07 18.54
CA SER A 3 -0.27 -11.49 17.16
C SER A 3 -0.25 -13.02 17.01
N GLN A 4 0.48 -13.70 17.90
CA GLN A 4 0.58 -15.17 17.93
C GLN A 4 -0.77 -15.88 18.08
N TRP A 5 -1.69 -15.32 18.88
CA TRP A 5 -3.00 -15.93 19.05
C TRP A 5 -3.79 -15.87 17.74
N ILE A 6 -3.76 -14.73 17.04
CA ILE A 6 -4.42 -14.54 15.73
C ILE A 6 -3.88 -15.55 14.73
N ASP A 7 -2.55 -15.65 14.59
CA ASP A 7 -1.90 -16.60 13.68
C ASP A 7 -2.27 -18.06 13.99
N GLN A 8 -2.32 -18.44 15.27
CA GLN A 8 -2.59 -19.83 15.66
C GLN A 8 -4.07 -20.23 15.51
N HIS A 9 -5.01 -19.29 15.69
CA HIS A 9 -6.42 -19.61 15.84
C HIS A 9 -7.29 -19.16 14.67
N LEU A 10 -6.86 -18.13 13.93
CA LEU A 10 -7.66 -17.55 12.86
C LEU A 10 -7.10 -17.91 11.47
N PHE A 11 -5.82 -18.23 11.34
CA PHE A 11 -5.26 -18.65 10.05
C PHE A 11 -5.63 -20.11 9.74
N ASN A 12 -6.33 -20.34 8.62
CA ASN A 12 -6.81 -21.66 8.23
C ASN A 12 -5.84 -22.46 7.31
N GLY A 13 -4.61 -21.95 7.13
CA GLY A 13 -3.62 -22.50 6.20
C GLY A 13 -3.56 -21.80 4.83
N GLU A 14 -4.57 -20.99 4.49
CA GLU A 14 -4.61 -20.17 3.27
C GLU A 14 -4.86 -18.68 3.58
N TYR A 15 -5.76 -18.36 4.51
CA TYR A 15 -6.15 -17.00 4.91
C TYR A 15 -6.73 -17.00 6.33
N TYR A 16 -7.03 -15.82 6.87
CA TYR A 16 -7.64 -15.64 8.19
C TYR A 16 -9.18 -15.67 8.10
N VAL A 17 -9.81 -16.44 8.99
CA VAL A 17 -11.27 -16.55 9.09
C VAL A 17 -11.81 -15.80 10.30
N GLN A 18 -13.10 -15.48 10.26
CA GLN A 18 -13.80 -14.96 11.41
C GLN A 18 -14.33 -16.12 12.26
N GLN A 19 -13.81 -16.27 13.48
CA GLN A 19 -14.49 -17.10 14.48
C GLN A 19 -15.73 -16.35 14.99
N VAL A 20 -16.92 -16.85 14.64
CA VAL A 20 -18.19 -16.25 15.03
C VAL A 20 -18.54 -16.72 16.45
N HIS A 21 -18.62 -15.77 17.38
CA HIS A 21 -18.99 -16.01 18.77
C HIS A 21 -20.22 -15.18 19.12
N GLY A 22 -21.29 -15.85 19.53
CA GLY A 22 -22.48 -15.19 20.05
C GLY A 22 -22.32 -14.76 21.50
N ILE A 23 -22.94 -13.64 21.87
CA ILE A 23 -23.01 -13.15 23.24
C ILE A 23 -24.48 -12.89 23.59
N PRO A 24 -25.04 -13.56 24.60
CA PRO A 24 -26.40 -13.29 25.04
C PRO A 24 -26.60 -11.81 25.42
N ARG A 25 -27.74 -11.24 25.04
CA ARG A 25 -27.99 -9.79 25.12
C ARG A 25 -27.81 -9.24 26.54
N GLU A 26 -28.19 -10.02 27.55
CA GLU A 26 -28.07 -9.70 28.97
C GLU A 26 -26.62 -9.63 29.47
N GLN A 27 -25.67 -10.24 28.74
CA GLN A 27 -24.24 -10.18 29.03
C GLN A 27 -23.54 -9.00 28.33
N ILE A 28 -24.22 -8.31 27.42
CA ILE A 28 -23.69 -7.15 26.72
C ILE A 28 -23.84 -5.92 27.62
N ALA A 29 -22.72 -5.22 27.86
CA ALA A 29 -22.72 -4.03 28.70
C ALA A 29 -23.66 -2.94 28.14
N LYS A 30 -24.36 -2.26 29.06
CA LYS A 30 -25.30 -1.18 28.73
C LYS A 30 -24.60 -0.10 27.89
N GLY A 31 -25.21 0.26 26.76
CA GLY A 31 -24.70 1.29 25.84
C GLY A 31 -23.86 0.75 24.67
N LEU A 32 -23.52 -0.55 24.65
CA LEU A 32 -22.81 -1.16 23.52
C LEU A 32 -23.74 -1.67 22.40
N ILE A 33 -25.05 -1.64 22.61
CA ILE A 33 -26.05 -2.00 21.58
C ILE A 33 -26.56 -0.71 20.93
N ALA A 34 -26.19 -0.49 19.67
CA ALA A 34 -26.50 0.72 18.91
C ALA A 34 -27.80 0.67 18.09
N GLY A 35 -28.63 -0.36 18.28
CA GLY A 35 -29.89 -0.55 17.53
C GLY A 35 -29.70 -0.97 16.06
N MET A 36 -28.48 -1.31 15.66
CA MET A 36 -28.12 -1.88 14.36
C MET A 36 -27.27 -3.14 14.58
N GLY A 37 -27.31 -4.10 13.65
CA GLY A 37 -26.58 -5.36 13.72
C GLY A 37 -27.50 -6.58 13.79
N ALA A 38 -27.01 -7.68 14.34
CA ALA A 38 -27.80 -8.90 14.53
C ALA A 38 -28.93 -8.68 15.55
N GLU A 39 -30.14 -9.15 15.22
CA GLU A 39 -31.30 -9.09 16.13
C GLU A 39 -31.10 -10.01 17.34
N ASP A 40 -30.60 -11.22 17.10
CA ASP A 40 -30.14 -12.17 18.12
C ASP A 40 -28.61 -12.16 18.23
N PRO A 41 -28.01 -11.49 19.23
CA PRO A 41 -26.56 -11.47 19.39
C PRO A 41 -25.99 -12.81 19.89
N ALA A 42 -26.80 -13.73 20.40
CA ALA A 42 -26.36 -15.08 20.76
C ALA A 42 -26.16 -15.97 19.52
N HIS A 43 -26.83 -15.65 18.40
CA HIS A 43 -26.68 -16.30 17.11
C HIS A 43 -26.58 -15.24 16.01
N PRO A 44 -25.44 -14.52 15.93
CA PRO A 44 -25.38 -13.31 15.13
C PRO A 44 -25.39 -13.59 13.63
N ASP A 45 -26.35 -12.99 12.92
CA ASP A 45 -26.38 -12.90 11.46
C ASP A 45 -25.35 -11.90 10.92
N TYR A 46 -25.22 -11.83 9.59
CA TYR A 46 -24.40 -10.86 8.86
C TYR A 46 -22.89 -11.00 9.10
N GLN A 47 -22.44 -12.22 9.37
CA GLN A 47 -21.03 -12.55 9.62
C GLN A 47 -20.34 -13.07 8.36
N LEU A 48 -19.01 -13.03 8.36
CA LEU A 48 -18.16 -13.56 7.29
C LEU A 48 -17.84 -15.05 7.49
N GLY A 49 -17.75 -15.51 8.74
CA GLY A 49 -17.38 -16.90 9.06
C GLY A 49 -16.09 -17.34 8.36
N ASP A 50 -16.17 -18.45 7.61
CA ASP A 50 -15.04 -19.05 6.89
C ASP A 50 -14.67 -18.33 5.58
N GLY A 51 -15.32 -17.20 5.29
CA GLY A 51 -15.12 -16.44 4.07
C GLY A 51 -13.74 -15.78 3.97
N CYS A 52 -13.18 -15.77 2.77
CA CYS A 52 -11.97 -15.01 2.45
C CYS A 52 -12.35 -13.54 2.21
N LEU A 53 -12.27 -12.72 3.27
CA LEU A 53 -12.53 -11.29 3.18
C LEU A 53 -11.33 -10.57 2.53
N VAL A 54 -11.59 -9.73 1.52
CA VAL A 54 -10.56 -8.94 0.83
C VAL A 54 -9.78 -8.00 1.76
N ASP A 55 -10.44 -7.49 2.81
CA ASP A 55 -9.91 -6.49 3.74
C ASP A 55 -9.46 -7.09 5.10
N GLN A 56 -9.32 -8.42 5.20
CA GLN A 56 -8.93 -9.11 6.44
C GLN A 56 -7.55 -8.69 6.99
N LEU A 57 -6.73 -8.05 6.16
CA LEU A 57 -5.41 -7.51 6.50
C LEU A 57 -5.36 -5.98 6.58
N VAL A 58 -6.49 -5.28 6.75
CA VAL A 58 -6.53 -3.80 6.80
C VAL A 58 -5.61 -3.19 7.87
N GLY A 59 -5.45 -3.85 9.01
CA GLY A 59 -4.49 -3.45 10.04
C GLY A 59 -3.04 -3.55 9.54
N GLN A 60 -2.72 -4.62 8.79
CA GLN A 60 -1.41 -4.78 8.17
C GLN A 60 -1.17 -3.75 7.06
N TYR A 61 -2.21 -3.35 6.31
CA TYR A 61 -2.12 -2.27 5.34
C TYR A 61 -1.65 -0.96 6.01
N ALA A 62 -2.30 -0.57 7.11
CA ALA A 62 -1.91 0.62 7.87
C ALA A 62 -0.49 0.49 8.47
N ALA A 63 -0.15 -0.66 9.06
CA ALA A 63 1.18 -0.90 9.63
C ALA A 63 2.30 -0.87 8.57
N THR A 64 2.05 -1.43 7.38
CA THR A 64 2.99 -1.43 6.26
C THR A 64 3.29 -0.01 5.78
N PHE A 65 2.25 0.83 5.67
CA PHE A 65 2.43 2.22 5.28
C PHE A 65 3.16 3.03 6.35
N ALA A 66 2.78 2.83 7.62
CA ALA A 66 3.39 3.51 8.77
C ALA A 66 4.80 3.01 9.13
N GLY A 67 5.28 1.92 8.52
CA GLY A 67 6.58 1.34 8.82
C GLY A 67 6.64 0.62 10.18
N LEU A 68 5.52 0.10 10.66
CA LEU A 68 5.39 -0.57 11.98
C LEU A 68 5.73 -2.06 11.94
N GLY A 69 6.15 -2.58 10.78
CA GLY A 69 6.47 -3.99 10.60
C GLY A 69 5.24 -4.88 10.43
N HIS A 70 5.42 -6.18 10.69
CA HIS A 70 4.37 -7.18 10.53
C HIS A 70 3.58 -7.33 11.84
N LEU A 71 2.25 -7.28 11.75
CA LEU A 71 1.33 -7.47 12.86
C LEU A 71 0.99 -8.95 13.11
N VAL A 72 1.22 -9.79 12.11
CA VAL A 72 1.04 -11.24 12.10
C VAL A 72 2.18 -11.86 11.27
N ASP A 73 2.24 -13.18 11.16
CA ASP A 73 3.30 -13.87 10.45
C ASP A 73 3.44 -13.42 8.97
N ALA A 74 4.67 -13.19 8.53
CA ALA A 74 4.97 -12.66 7.19
C ALA A 74 4.57 -13.61 6.06
N ASP A 75 4.74 -14.92 6.28
CA ASP A 75 4.36 -15.93 5.30
C ASP A 75 2.85 -16.12 5.26
N HIS A 76 2.18 -16.02 6.41
CA HIS A 76 0.72 -15.98 6.46
C HIS A 76 0.14 -14.75 5.74
N ILE A 77 0.76 -13.57 5.86
CA ILE A 77 0.36 -12.38 5.09
C ILE A 77 0.43 -12.67 3.58
N ARG A 78 1.57 -13.17 3.10
CA ARG A 78 1.76 -13.49 1.68
C ARG A 78 0.74 -14.53 1.20
N LYS A 79 0.56 -15.60 1.97
CA LYS A 79 -0.41 -16.66 1.66
C LYS A 79 -1.84 -16.11 1.60
N THR A 80 -2.19 -15.22 2.53
CA THR A 80 -3.50 -14.57 2.57
C THR A 80 -3.74 -13.72 1.33
N LEU A 81 -2.76 -12.91 0.91
CA LEU A 81 -2.87 -12.09 -0.30
C LEU A 81 -2.99 -12.95 -1.58
N GLN A 82 -2.26 -14.07 -1.64
CA GLN A 82 -2.41 -15.06 -2.71
C GLN A 82 -3.81 -15.67 -2.72
N SER A 83 -4.38 -15.96 -1.55
CA SER A 83 -5.75 -16.48 -1.41
C SER A 83 -6.80 -15.45 -1.81
N ILE A 84 -6.64 -14.19 -1.42
CA ILE A 84 -7.51 -13.08 -1.85
C ILE A 84 -7.50 -12.98 -3.38
N TYR A 85 -6.32 -12.94 -4.00
CA TYR A 85 -6.24 -12.91 -5.46
C TYR A 85 -6.81 -14.17 -6.11
N LYS A 86 -6.64 -15.36 -5.50
CA LYS A 86 -7.16 -16.62 -6.03
C LYS A 86 -8.68 -16.72 -5.98
N TYR A 87 -9.30 -16.33 -4.87
CA TYR A 87 -10.72 -16.56 -4.60
C TYR A 87 -11.57 -15.32 -4.93
N ASN A 88 -11.16 -14.15 -4.47
CA ASN A 88 -11.94 -12.92 -4.60
C ASN A 88 -11.81 -12.29 -5.98
N TYR A 89 -10.72 -12.53 -6.72
CA TYR A 89 -10.55 -11.93 -8.04
C TYR A 89 -11.46 -12.59 -9.06
N LYS A 90 -12.31 -11.77 -9.70
CA LYS A 90 -13.12 -12.15 -10.85
C LYS A 90 -12.55 -11.44 -12.07
N ARG A 91 -12.14 -12.21 -13.07
CA ARG A 91 -11.67 -11.66 -14.37
C ARG A 91 -12.80 -10.97 -15.15
N SER A 92 -14.04 -11.36 -14.88
CA SER A 92 -15.26 -10.81 -15.47
C SER A 92 -16.40 -11.00 -14.48
N MET A 93 -17.30 -10.02 -14.41
CA MET A 93 -18.51 -10.05 -13.58
C MET A 93 -19.71 -10.71 -14.28
N THR A 94 -19.59 -11.18 -15.53
CA THR A 94 -20.72 -11.75 -16.31
C THR A 94 -21.43 -12.92 -15.62
N ARG A 95 -20.72 -13.69 -14.78
CA ARG A 95 -21.27 -14.83 -14.04
C ARG A 95 -21.25 -14.61 -12.52
N HIS A 96 -21.04 -13.37 -12.08
CA HIS A 96 -21.00 -13.03 -10.67
C HIS A 96 -22.35 -12.48 -10.22
N ASP A 97 -23.04 -13.26 -9.40
CA ASP A 97 -24.33 -12.87 -8.86
C ASP A 97 -24.14 -11.89 -7.69
N ASN A 98 -24.79 -10.73 -7.79
CA ASN A 98 -24.85 -9.74 -6.74
C ASN A 98 -26.28 -9.20 -6.64
N VAL A 99 -26.87 -9.34 -5.45
CA VAL A 99 -28.26 -8.90 -5.17
C VAL A 99 -28.31 -7.55 -4.46
N GLN A 100 -27.16 -6.90 -4.27
CA GLN A 100 -27.03 -5.58 -3.66
C GLN A 100 -26.63 -4.53 -4.71
N ARG A 101 -25.77 -3.57 -4.38
CA ARG A 101 -25.35 -2.49 -5.29
C ARG A 101 -24.28 -3.00 -6.23
N THR A 102 -24.38 -2.63 -7.50
CA THR A 102 -23.49 -3.13 -8.55
C THR A 102 -22.48 -2.07 -8.97
N PHE A 103 -21.20 -2.28 -8.65
CA PHE A 103 -20.08 -1.37 -8.93
C PHE A 103 -19.15 -1.86 -10.05
N ALA A 104 -19.35 -3.08 -10.52
CA ALA A 104 -18.63 -3.69 -11.64
C ALA A 104 -19.61 -4.54 -12.46
N LEU A 105 -19.47 -4.54 -13.78
CA LEU A 105 -20.42 -5.12 -14.74
C LEU A 105 -19.69 -5.92 -15.84
N ASN A 106 -20.33 -6.98 -16.33
CA ASN A 106 -19.95 -7.65 -17.58
C ASN A 106 -18.47 -8.09 -17.65
N ASP A 107 -17.72 -7.49 -18.57
CA ASP A 107 -16.32 -7.80 -18.87
C ASP A 107 -15.32 -7.17 -17.87
N GLU A 108 -15.81 -6.47 -16.85
CA GLU A 108 -14.98 -5.80 -15.86
C GLU A 108 -14.35 -6.79 -14.87
N GLY A 109 -13.05 -6.62 -14.62
CA GLY A 109 -12.35 -7.32 -13.55
C GLY A 109 -12.55 -6.62 -12.20
N ALA A 110 -12.61 -7.38 -11.12
CA ALA A 110 -12.79 -6.85 -9.76
C ALA A 110 -12.32 -7.83 -8.67
N LEU A 111 -12.03 -7.32 -7.47
CA LEU A 111 -12.03 -8.16 -6.26
C LEU A 111 -13.38 -8.01 -5.56
N VAL A 112 -14.09 -9.13 -5.38
CA VAL A 112 -15.33 -9.16 -4.59
C VAL A 112 -14.99 -9.12 -3.10
N ILE A 113 -15.87 -8.53 -2.29
CA ILE A 113 -15.58 -8.29 -0.87
C ILE A 113 -15.25 -9.59 -0.12
N CYS A 114 -16.01 -10.64 -0.34
CA CYS A 114 -15.75 -11.92 0.31
C CYS A 114 -16.16 -13.08 -0.60
N ASP A 115 -15.26 -14.03 -0.76
CA ASP A 115 -15.52 -15.29 -1.45
C ASP A 115 -15.38 -16.43 -0.44
N TYR A 116 -16.31 -17.37 -0.49
CA TYR A 116 -16.32 -18.48 0.46
C TYR A 116 -15.41 -19.62 0.03
N GLY A 117 -14.92 -19.65 -1.22
CA GLY A 117 -13.92 -20.60 -1.70
C GLY A 117 -14.25 -22.05 -1.32
N LYS A 118 -13.49 -22.59 -0.36
CA LYS A 118 -13.69 -23.93 0.22
C LYS A 118 -14.44 -23.92 1.56
N GLY A 119 -14.60 -22.76 2.17
CA GLY A 119 -15.30 -22.55 3.43
C GLY A 119 -16.82 -22.56 3.27
N THR A 120 -17.52 -22.52 4.40
CA THR A 120 -18.98 -22.54 4.42
C THR A 120 -19.52 -21.12 4.46
N ARG A 121 -20.41 -20.78 3.51
CA ARG A 121 -21.17 -19.53 3.57
C ARG A 121 -22.24 -19.63 4.66
N PRO A 122 -22.29 -18.69 5.63
CA PRO A 122 -23.40 -18.62 6.58
C PRO A 122 -24.75 -18.53 5.86
N GLU A 123 -25.82 -19.01 6.51
CA GLU A 123 -27.18 -18.91 5.98
C GLU A 123 -27.56 -17.45 5.69
N VAL A 124 -27.22 -16.55 6.62
CA VAL A 124 -27.34 -15.09 6.48
C VAL A 124 -25.94 -14.46 6.54
N PRO A 125 -25.23 -14.34 5.39
CA PRO A 125 -23.87 -13.81 5.37
C PRO A 125 -23.84 -12.29 5.52
N PHE A 126 -22.65 -11.74 5.77
CA PHE A 126 -22.39 -10.30 5.66
C PHE A 126 -22.97 -9.74 4.35
N PRO A 127 -23.90 -8.77 4.38
CA PRO A 127 -24.77 -8.47 3.24
C PRO A 127 -24.03 -8.00 1.99
N TYR A 128 -22.88 -7.34 2.16
CA TYR A 128 -22.09 -6.82 1.03
C TYR A 128 -21.05 -7.82 0.50
N PHE A 129 -21.06 -9.08 0.95
CA PHE A 129 -20.02 -10.07 0.58
C PHE A 129 -19.79 -10.18 -0.95
N ALA A 130 -20.86 -10.05 -1.73
CA ALA A 130 -20.82 -10.14 -3.19
C ALA A 130 -20.62 -8.79 -3.90
N GLU A 131 -20.57 -7.67 -3.18
CA GLU A 131 -20.29 -6.36 -3.78
C GLU A 131 -18.79 -6.23 -4.11
N VAL A 132 -18.47 -5.17 -4.84
CA VAL A 132 -17.12 -4.75 -5.21
C VAL A 132 -16.96 -3.32 -4.74
N MET A 133 -15.90 -3.00 -4.00
CA MET A 133 -15.67 -1.64 -3.51
C MET A 133 -14.22 -1.24 -3.71
N THR A 134 -14.02 -0.12 -4.42
CA THR A 134 -12.70 0.32 -4.87
C THR A 134 -11.72 0.51 -3.73
N GLY A 135 -12.17 1.01 -2.58
CA GLY A 135 -11.26 1.19 -1.45
C GLY A 135 -10.74 -0.12 -0.84
N PHE A 136 -11.54 -1.19 -0.84
CA PHE A 136 -11.09 -2.52 -0.43
C PHE A 136 -10.19 -3.18 -1.48
N GLU A 137 -10.51 -2.96 -2.76
CA GLU A 137 -9.65 -3.43 -3.85
C GLU A 137 -8.27 -2.76 -3.80
N TYR A 138 -8.24 -1.44 -3.57
CA TYR A 138 -6.99 -0.70 -3.43
C TYR A 138 -6.20 -1.14 -2.19
N SER A 139 -6.82 -1.32 -1.01
CA SER A 139 -6.08 -1.76 0.19
C SER A 139 -5.41 -3.13 -0.03
N ALA A 140 -6.12 -4.07 -0.64
CA ALA A 140 -5.58 -5.38 -1.01
C ALA A 140 -4.48 -5.28 -2.07
N ALA A 141 -4.69 -4.50 -3.13
CA ALA A 141 -3.70 -4.29 -4.18
C ALA A 141 -2.41 -3.66 -3.63
N MET A 142 -2.51 -2.69 -2.71
CA MET A 142 -1.35 -2.08 -2.06
C MET A 142 -0.55 -3.09 -1.24
N LEU A 143 -1.23 -3.96 -0.50
CA LEU A 143 -0.56 -5.05 0.20
C LEU A 143 0.09 -6.04 -0.78
N MET A 144 -0.55 -6.38 -1.89
CA MET A 144 0.05 -7.21 -2.94
C MET A 144 1.36 -6.58 -3.44
N LEU A 145 1.38 -5.28 -3.73
CA LEU A 145 2.60 -4.55 -4.12
C LEU A 145 3.69 -4.63 -3.03
N ALA A 146 3.31 -4.44 -1.77
CA ALA A 146 4.27 -4.41 -0.65
C ALA A 146 4.86 -5.80 -0.32
N TYR A 147 4.14 -6.88 -0.60
CA TYR A 147 4.52 -8.25 -0.24
C TYR A 147 4.96 -9.11 -1.44
N GLY A 148 5.38 -8.46 -2.54
CA GLY A 148 6.05 -9.13 -3.68
C GLY A 148 5.12 -9.67 -4.76
N MET A 149 3.82 -9.36 -4.71
CA MET A 149 2.82 -9.69 -5.73
C MET A 149 2.61 -8.50 -6.68
N GLY A 150 3.70 -8.02 -7.27
CA GLY A 150 3.72 -6.77 -8.03
C GLY A 150 2.80 -6.78 -9.25
N LYS A 151 2.71 -7.92 -9.96
CA LYS A 151 1.87 -8.04 -11.17
C LYS A 151 0.39 -8.02 -10.82
N GLU A 152 0.02 -8.79 -9.79
CA GLU A 152 -1.34 -8.93 -9.29
C GLU A 152 -1.85 -7.60 -8.72
N GLY A 153 -1.01 -6.90 -7.94
CA GLY A 153 -1.35 -5.59 -7.40
C GLY A 153 -1.59 -4.54 -8.51
N VAL A 154 -0.73 -4.51 -9.54
CA VAL A 154 -0.91 -3.61 -10.70
C VAL A 154 -2.17 -3.99 -11.49
N GLU A 155 -2.42 -5.26 -11.77
CA GLU A 155 -3.62 -5.72 -12.48
C GLU A 155 -4.90 -5.28 -11.75
N CYS A 156 -4.93 -5.39 -10.42
CA CYS A 156 -6.06 -4.95 -9.62
C CYS A 156 -6.30 -3.43 -9.73
N ILE A 157 -5.24 -2.61 -9.66
CA ILE A 157 -5.33 -1.15 -9.88
C ILE A 157 -5.81 -0.84 -11.30
N GLU A 158 -5.26 -1.50 -12.33
CA GLU A 158 -5.67 -1.32 -13.71
C GLU A 158 -7.14 -1.67 -13.94
N ASN A 159 -7.64 -2.73 -13.31
CA ASN A 159 -9.04 -3.11 -13.41
C ASN A 159 -9.97 -2.04 -12.84
N ILE A 160 -9.60 -1.43 -11.69
CA ILE A 160 -10.33 -0.27 -11.16
C ILE A 160 -10.27 0.88 -12.17
N ARG A 161 -9.08 1.25 -12.66
CA ARG A 161 -8.94 2.38 -13.60
C ARG A 161 -9.69 2.17 -14.92
N LYS A 162 -9.77 0.93 -15.43
CA LYS A 162 -10.56 0.58 -16.62
C LYS A 162 -12.07 0.74 -16.39
N ARG A 163 -12.57 0.51 -15.17
CA ARG A 163 -13.97 0.78 -14.83
C ARG A 163 -14.32 2.26 -14.84
N TYR A 164 -13.32 3.14 -14.69
CA TYR A 164 -13.45 4.60 -14.63
C TYR A 164 -12.53 5.27 -15.67
N ASP A 165 -12.58 4.81 -16.92
CA ASP A 165 -11.73 5.29 -18.02
C ASP A 165 -12.23 6.58 -18.70
N GLY A 166 -13.42 7.07 -18.33
CA GLY A 166 -14.07 8.24 -18.90
C GLY A 166 -15.10 7.93 -19.98
N GLU A 167 -15.05 6.73 -20.56
CA GLU A 167 -16.11 6.22 -21.44
C GLU A 167 -17.15 5.46 -20.62
N ARG A 168 -16.70 4.55 -19.74
CA ARG A 168 -17.58 3.73 -18.89
C ARG A 168 -18.13 4.52 -17.72
N ARG A 169 -17.24 5.20 -16.98
CA ARG A 169 -17.57 6.00 -15.77
C ARG A 169 -16.57 7.15 -15.61
N ASN A 170 -16.93 8.14 -14.80
CA ASN A 170 -16.10 9.32 -14.53
C ASN A 170 -14.75 8.93 -13.88
N PRO A 171 -13.58 9.32 -14.44
CA PRO A 171 -12.26 8.94 -13.93
C PRO A 171 -11.89 9.46 -12.55
N TRP A 172 -12.68 10.39 -12.03
CA TRP A 172 -12.49 11.09 -10.76
C TRP A 172 -13.61 10.78 -9.75
N ASP A 173 -14.45 9.78 -10.03
CA ASP A 173 -15.60 9.43 -9.21
C ASP A 173 -15.74 7.91 -9.07
N GLU A 174 -14.76 7.31 -8.39
CA GLU A 174 -14.75 5.89 -8.03
C GLU A 174 -15.82 5.60 -6.98
N SER A 175 -17.04 5.36 -7.46
CA SER A 175 -18.25 5.21 -6.63
C SER A 175 -18.25 3.97 -5.73
N GLU A 176 -18.81 4.14 -4.52
CA GLU A 176 -19.04 3.07 -3.54
C GLU A 176 -20.39 3.33 -2.83
N CYS A 177 -20.44 4.02 -1.70
CA CYS A 177 -21.72 4.41 -1.07
C CYS A 177 -22.25 5.75 -1.63
N GLY A 178 -22.22 5.90 -2.95
CA GLY A 178 -22.52 7.15 -3.67
C GLY A 178 -21.31 7.73 -4.39
N PRO A 179 -21.47 8.89 -5.08
CA PRO A 179 -20.37 9.60 -5.70
C PRO A 179 -19.45 10.23 -4.65
N HIS A 180 -18.21 10.51 -5.05
CA HIS A 180 -17.15 11.16 -4.28
C HIS A 180 -16.78 10.44 -2.97
N TYR A 181 -16.91 9.11 -2.96
CA TYR A 181 -16.63 8.33 -1.77
C TYR A 181 -15.12 8.29 -1.47
N ALA A 182 -14.73 8.74 -0.27
CA ALA A 182 -13.33 9.00 0.06
C ALA A 182 -12.43 7.75 0.07
N ARG A 183 -13.00 6.54 0.19
CA ARG A 183 -12.22 5.30 0.36
C ARG A 183 -11.31 5.01 -0.83
N ALA A 184 -11.71 5.41 -2.03
CA ALA A 184 -10.91 5.24 -3.24
C ALA A 184 -9.60 6.03 -3.23
N MET A 185 -9.47 7.05 -2.36
CA MET A 185 -8.19 7.75 -2.14
C MET A 185 -7.08 6.83 -1.61
N ALA A 186 -7.39 5.61 -1.16
CA ALA A 186 -6.40 4.57 -0.89
C ALA A 186 -5.47 4.29 -2.09
N ALA A 187 -5.88 4.61 -3.32
CA ALA A 187 -5.04 4.55 -4.53
C ALA A 187 -3.72 5.33 -4.39
N TRP A 188 -3.70 6.43 -3.63
CA TRP A 188 -2.51 7.26 -3.43
C TRP A 188 -1.38 6.53 -2.72
N THR A 189 -1.67 5.48 -1.96
CA THR A 189 -0.67 4.64 -1.29
C THR A 189 0.22 3.88 -2.30
N ALA A 190 -0.24 3.71 -3.55
CA ALA A 190 0.57 3.08 -4.60
C ALA A 190 1.84 3.87 -4.89
N ILE A 191 1.77 5.21 -4.83
CA ILE A 191 2.90 6.10 -5.15
C ILE A 191 4.09 5.81 -4.22
N PRO A 192 3.99 5.93 -2.88
CA PRO A 192 5.11 5.65 -1.99
C PRO A 192 5.47 4.16 -1.90
N LEU A 193 4.56 3.22 -2.21
CA LEU A 193 4.91 1.79 -2.26
C LEU A 193 5.74 1.43 -3.49
N LEU A 194 5.37 1.93 -4.67
CA LEU A 194 6.09 1.68 -5.92
C LEU A 194 7.39 2.48 -6.01
N SER A 195 7.37 3.72 -5.53
CA SER A 195 8.52 4.62 -5.58
C SER A 195 9.52 4.39 -4.44
N GLY A 196 9.11 3.68 -3.38
CA GLY A 196 9.93 3.51 -2.18
C GLY A 196 10.21 4.82 -1.44
N PHE A 197 9.44 5.89 -1.72
CA PHE A 197 9.54 7.14 -0.98
C PHE A 197 9.06 6.96 0.46
N ARG A 198 9.90 7.33 1.42
CA ARG A 198 9.58 7.42 2.86
C ARG A 198 10.22 8.67 3.44
N TYR A 199 9.54 9.27 4.41
CA TYR A 199 10.04 10.45 5.10
C TYR A 199 9.70 10.40 6.60
N SER A 200 10.73 10.62 7.42
CA SER A 200 10.59 10.86 8.86
C SER A 200 10.87 12.33 9.15
N GLY A 201 9.83 13.06 9.55
CA GLY A 201 9.93 14.47 9.92
C GLY A 201 10.86 14.71 11.12
N PRO A 202 10.71 14.00 12.25
CA PRO A 202 11.58 14.15 13.42
C PRO A 202 13.06 13.92 13.10
N GLU A 203 13.36 12.93 12.25
CA GLU A 203 14.74 12.57 11.89
C GLU A 203 15.27 13.35 10.68
N LYS A 204 14.42 14.11 9.97
CA LYS A 204 14.72 14.75 8.68
C LYS A 204 15.35 13.75 7.71
N ARG A 205 14.80 12.54 7.70
CA ARG A 205 15.32 11.37 6.99
C ARG A 205 14.39 11.06 5.84
N LEU A 206 14.91 11.12 4.62
CA LEU A 206 14.19 10.71 3.43
C LEU A 206 14.84 9.47 2.82
N ALA A 207 14.03 8.54 2.33
CA ALA A 207 14.48 7.35 1.64
C ALA A 207 13.75 7.21 0.32
N ILE A 208 14.47 6.86 -0.73
CA ILE A 208 13.95 6.53 -2.06
C ILE A 208 14.56 5.17 -2.44
N LEU A 209 13.83 4.12 -2.07
CA LEU A 209 14.28 2.73 -2.17
C LEU A 209 13.23 1.88 -2.90
N PRO A 210 13.18 1.92 -4.24
CA PRO A 210 12.16 1.21 -5.02
C PRO A 210 12.23 -0.31 -4.75
N PRO A 211 11.10 -1.02 -4.56
CA PRO A 211 11.07 -2.43 -4.16
C PRO A 211 11.83 -3.43 -5.05
N ASN A 212 12.21 -3.03 -6.28
CA ASN A 212 13.00 -3.85 -7.22
C ASN A 212 14.31 -3.17 -7.67
N GLY A 213 14.78 -2.14 -6.95
CA GLY A 213 15.94 -1.35 -7.37
C GLY A 213 15.75 -0.61 -8.70
N ALA A 214 14.49 -0.36 -9.09
CA ALA A 214 14.14 0.17 -10.40
C ALA A 214 14.66 1.61 -10.59
N ALA A 215 15.61 1.74 -11.50
CA ALA A 215 16.01 2.98 -12.15
C ALA A 215 16.05 2.75 -13.68
N PRO A 216 15.78 3.76 -14.52
CA PRO A 216 15.38 5.12 -14.16
C PRO A 216 13.95 5.18 -13.60
N MET A 217 13.71 6.10 -12.68
CA MET A 217 12.40 6.32 -12.08
C MET A 217 12.16 7.81 -11.83
N ARG A 218 10.92 8.27 -12.06
CA ARG A 218 10.45 9.57 -11.62
C ARG A 218 9.16 9.38 -10.84
N SER A 219 9.04 10.06 -9.71
CA SER A 219 7.81 9.99 -8.93
C SER A 219 7.50 11.30 -8.22
N PHE A 220 6.28 11.37 -7.71
CA PHE A 220 5.78 12.41 -6.83
C PHE A 220 6.18 12.09 -5.38
N TRP A 221 6.39 13.13 -4.58
CA TRP A 221 6.50 12.99 -3.14
C TRP A 221 5.68 14.08 -2.44
N SER A 222 5.15 13.75 -1.26
CA SER A 222 4.52 14.69 -0.34
C SER A 222 4.89 14.38 1.10
N THR A 223 4.91 15.42 1.92
CA THR A 223 5.14 15.35 3.37
C THR A 223 4.21 16.36 4.05
N GLY A 224 4.27 16.44 5.39
CA GLY A 224 3.52 17.46 6.14
C GLY A 224 3.93 18.91 5.86
N THR A 225 5.07 19.16 5.20
CA THR A 225 5.63 20.51 5.00
C THR A 225 5.71 20.96 3.54
N GLY A 226 5.35 20.09 2.58
CA GLY A 226 5.46 20.40 1.17
C GLY A 226 5.34 19.18 0.26
N TRP A 227 5.42 19.42 -1.04
CA TRP A 227 5.38 18.39 -2.07
C TRP A 227 6.25 18.74 -3.26
N GLY A 228 6.55 17.73 -4.06
CA GLY A 228 7.40 17.89 -5.23
C GLY A 228 7.56 16.63 -6.04
N SER A 229 8.68 16.53 -6.75
CA SER A 229 9.02 15.33 -7.51
C SER A 229 10.47 14.96 -7.29
N PHE A 230 10.79 13.71 -7.57
CA PHE A 230 12.16 13.25 -7.63
C PHE A 230 12.41 12.41 -8.88
N ALA A 231 13.67 12.36 -9.30
CA ALA A 231 14.14 11.51 -10.39
C ALA A 231 15.38 10.74 -9.93
N LEU A 232 15.30 9.41 -9.99
CA LEU A 232 16.41 8.49 -9.78
C LEU A 232 16.86 7.97 -11.15
N ARG A 233 18.14 8.12 -11.49
CA ARG A 233 18.69 7.78 -12.80
C ARG A 233 19.97 6.97 -12.64
N GLU A 234 20.13 5.96 -13.47
CA GLU A 234 21.44 5.41 -13.75
C GLU A 234 22.16 6.31 -14.75
N THR A 235 23.44 6.55 -14.52
CA THR A 235 24.32 7.26 -15.44
C THR A 235 25.46 6.32 -15.84
N PRO A 236 26.15 6.58 -16.96
CA PRO A 236 27.32 5.77 -17.34
C PRO A 236 28.40 5.71 -16.24
N THR A 237 28.43 6.68 -15.34
CA THR A 237 29.40 6.81 -14.27
C THR A 237 28.82 6.53 -12.87
N GLY A 238 27.55 6.13 -12.75
CA GLY A 238 26.94 5.74 -11.47
C GLY A 238 25.45 6.01 -11.35
N THR A 239 25.03 6.61 -10.24
CA THR A 239 23.61 6.87 -9.94
C THR A 239 23.41 8.33 -9.55
N GLU A 240 22.36 8.96 -10.07
CA GLU A 240 21.96 10.32 -9.74
C GLU A 240 20.54 10.32 -9.17
N LEU A 241 20.35 11.02 -8.05
CA LEU A 241 19.06 11.33 -7.48
C LEU A 241 18.89 12.85 -7.46
N ALA A 242 17.81 13.33 -8.05
CA ALA A 242 17.42 14.73 -8.04
C ALA A 242 16.06 14.87 -7.36
N ILE A 243 15.96 15.70 -6.32
CA ILE A 243 14.73 15.95 -5.55
C ILE A 243 14.40 17.42 -5.67
N SER A 244 13.25 17.73 -6.25
CA SER A 244 12.76 19.10 -6.45
C SER A 244 11.55 19.38 -5.57
N THR A 245 11.57 20.50 -4.85
CA THR A 245 10.43 21.00 -4.07
C THR A 245 9.62 21.94 -4.94
N LEU A 246 8.37 21.57 -5.23
CA LEU A 246 7.47 22.37 -6.06
C LEU A 246 6.63 23.32 -5.22
N PHE A 247 6.34 22.95 -3.98
CA PHE A 247 5.64 23.80 -3.01
C PHE A 247 6.09 23.49 -1.59
N GLY A 248 6.24 24.55 -0.77
CA GLY A 248 6.58 24.42 0.64
C GLY A 248 8.06 24.08 0.86
N THR A 249 8.35 23.13 1.76
CA THR A 249 9.72 22.81 2.16
C THR A 249 9.93 21.32 2.44
N LEU A 250 11.17 20.86 2.24
CA LEU A 250 11.63 19.53 2.60
C LEU A 250 12.91 19.62 3.46
N PRO A 251 12.80 19.56 4.79
CA PRO A 251 13.95 19.39 5.66
C PRO A 251 14.66 18.06 5.39
N ALA A 252 15.98 18.07 5.30
CA ALA A 252 16.78 16.88 5.06
C ALA A 252 18.09 16.93 5.83
N GLN A 253 18.45 15.81 6.45
CA GLN A 253 19.77 15.56 7.03
C GLN A 253 20.31 14.20 6.60
N VAL A 254 19.42 13.21 6.44
CA VAL A 254 19.78 11.88 5.97
C VAL A 254 19.00 11.58 4.69
N VAL A 255 19.71 11.15 3.66
CA VAL A 255 19.13 10.74 2.39
C VAL A 255 19.56 9.34 2.04
N GLU A 256 18.59 8.45 1.90
CA GLU A 256 18.79 7.10 1.40
C GLU A 256 18.33 6.95 -0.03
N MET A 257 19.16 6.30 -0.82
CA MET A 257 18.85 6.01 -2.21
C MET A 257 19.35 4.62 -2.60
N ALA A 258 18.63 3.98 -3.51
CA ALA A 258 19.09 2.76 -4.16
C ALA A 258 20.37 3.08 -4.97
N SER A 259 21.42 2.28 -4.75
CA SER A 259 22.67 2.38 -5.48
C SER A 259 23.43 1.06 -5.39
N ALA A 260 23.68 0.42 -6.53
CA ALA A 260 24.37 -0.86 -6.58
C ALA A 260 25.90 -0.75 -6.49
N LYS A 261 26.49 0.38 -6.94
CA LYS A 261 27.94 0.56 -7.07
C LYS A 261 28.37 2.00 -6.76
N GLY A 262 29.63 2.20 -6.38
CA GLY A 262 30.22 3.55 -6.25
C GLY A 262 31.01 3.83 -4.98
N ALA A 263 32.06 4.64 -5.10
CA ALA A 263 33.00 4.95 -4.02
C ALA A 263 33.07 6.45 -3.69
N ALA A 264 32.70 7.33 -4.64
CA ALA A 264 32.69 8.77 -4.45
C ALA A 264 31.25 9.29 -4.54
N SER A 265 30.93 10.27 -3.70
CA SER A 265 29.61 10.93 -3.69
C SER A 265 29.75 12.45 -3.75
N SER A 266 28.77 13.10 -4.35
CA SER A 266 28.61 14.56 -4.33
C SER A 266 27.17 14.91 -4.01
N VAL A 267 26.98 15.90 -3.15
CA VAL A 267 25.66 16.46 -2.84
C VAL A 267 25.69 17.94 -3.15
N THR A 268 24.68 18.43 -3.88
CA THR A 268 24.50 19.85 -4.16
C THR A 268 23.06 20.28 -3.86
N LEU A 269 22.91 21.47 -3.28
CA LEU A 269 21.62 22.15 -3.11
C LEU A 269 21.65 23.43 -3.94
N ALA A 270 20.73 23.56 -4.90
CA ALA A 270 20.66 24.73 -5.79
C ALA A 270 22.04 25.07 -6.42
N GLY A 271 22.79 24.03 -6.82
CA GLY A 271 24.12 24.15 -7.43
C GLY A 271 25.29 24.35 -6.46
N LYS A 272 25.05 24.55 -5.16
CA LYS A 272 26.11 24.71 -4.14
C LYS A 272 26.45 23.37 -3.51
N ALA A 273 27.75 23.08 -3.36
CA ALA A 273 28.22 21.85 -2.73
C ALA A 273 27.82 21.78 -1.25
N VAL A 274 27.41 20.59 -0.79
CA VAL A 274 27.02 20.30 0.59
C VAL A 274 27.96 19.27 1.18
N ALA A 275 28.56 19.60 2.31
CA ALA A 275 29.41 18.68 3.07
C ALA A 275 28.58 17.50 3.60
N HIS A 276 29.10 16.27 3.42
CA HIS A 276 28.38 15.05 3.77
C HIS A 276 29.35 13.89 4.02
N THR A 277 28.80 12.84 4.63
CA THR A 277 29.41 11.51 4.72
C THR A 277 28.49 10.50 4.06
N MET A 278 29.05 9.39 3.57
CA MET A 278 28.28 8.32 2.95
C MET A 278 28.62 6.99 3.62
N ALA A 279 27.58 6.24 3.99
CA ALA A 279 27.67 4.85 4.40
C ALA A 279 26.93 3.97 3.38
N ARG A 280 27.36 2.72 3.23
CA ARG A 280 26.72 1.75 2.33
C ARG A 280 26.40 0.47 3.06
N THR A 281 25.22 -0.05 2.79
CA THR A 281 24.77 -1.36 3.26
C THR A 281 24.05 -2.04 2.11
N GLY A 282 24.66 -3.09 1.54
CA GLY A 282 24.11 -3.78 0.37
C GLY A 282 23.93 -2.85 -0.85
N GLY A 283 22.77 -2.94 -1.49
CA GLY A 283 22.39 -2.14 -2.67
C GLY A 283 21.89 -0.72 -2.35
N GLN A 284 22.22 -0.17 -1.19
CA GLN A 284 21.72 1.11 -0.71
C GLN A 284 22.88 2.00 -0.24
N ALA A 285 22.71 3.31 -0.43
CA ALA A 285 23.61 4.32 0.09
C ALA A 285 22.84 5.28 1.00
N ALA A 286 23.39 5.54 2.18
CA ALA A 286 22.90 6.53 3.13
C ALA A 286 23.88 7.69 3.20
N LEU A 287 23.42 8.87 2.77
CA LEU A 287 24.19 10.10 2.84
C LEU A 287 23.72 10.92 4.04
N ARG A 288 24.65 11.27 4.93
CA ARG A 288 24.40 12.14 6.06
C ARG A 288 25.06 13.49 5.82
N LEU A 289 24.25 14.53 5.70
CA LEU A 289 24.70 15.90 5.56
C LEU A 289 25.34 16.37 6.87
N ALA A 290 26.42 17.16 6.79
CA ALA A 290 27.14 17.65 7.96
C ALA A 290 26.23 18.47 8.89
N GLU A 291 25.38 19.30 8.28
CA GLU A 291 24.31 20.04 8.95
C GLU A 291 22.97 19.75 8.26
N PRO A 292 21.84 19.75 9.00
CA PRO A 292 20.52 19.70 8.38
C PRO A 292 20.31 20.90 7.46
N LEU A 293 19.70 20.67 6.29
CA LEU A 293 19.27 21.72 5.38
C LEU A 293 17.76 21.64 5.13
N THR A 294 17.22 22.66 4.47
CA THR A 294 15.83 22.67 4.00
C THR A 294 15.84 22.97 2.52
N VAL A 295 15.33 22.04 1.70
CA VAL A 295 15.10 22.26 0.27
C VAL A 295 13.81 23.07 0.13
N ARG A 296 13.95 24.35 -0.24
CA ARG A 296 12.83 25.28 -0.35
C ARG A 296 12.13 25.16 -1.70
N GLU A 297 10.95 25.76 -1.79
CA GLU A 297 10.21 25.90 -3.04
C GLU A 297 11.10 26.41 -4.18
N GLY A 298 11.04 25.74 -5.33
CA GLY A 298 11.86 26.04 -6.50
C GLY A 298 13.29 25.49 -6.44
N GLU A 299 13.75 25.00 -5.29
CA GLU A 299 15.10 24.42 -5.15
C GLU A 299 15.13 22.93 -5.49
N GLN A 300 16.34 22.47 -5.80
CA GLN A 300 16.63 21.07 -6.08
C GLN A 300 17.85 20.61 -5.29
N LEU A 301 17.69 19.49 -4.58
CA LEU A 301 18.78 18.70 -3.99
C LEU A 301 19.21 17.64 -4.98
N THR A 302 20.48 17.62 -5.37
CA THR A 302 21.05 16.63 -6.27
C THR A 302 22.11 15.83 -5.56
N ILE A 303 22.03 14.51 -5.68
CA ILE A 303 22.99 13.55 -5.13
C ILE A 303 23.50 12.70 -6.28
N LYS A 304 24.83 12.58 -6.38
CA LYS A 304 25.47 11.68 -7.34
C LYS A 304 26.38 10.72 -6.60
N ILE A 305 26.32 9.45 -6.96
CA ILE A 305 27.22 8.41 -6.48
C ILE A 305 27.94 7.84 -7.69
N ALA A 306 29.25 8.01 -7.75
CA ALA A 306 30.08 7.60 -8.88
C ALA A 306 30.71 6.22 -8.66
N VAL A 307 30.65 5.36 -9.69
CA VAL A 307 31.45 4.13 -9.80
C VAL A 307 32.89 4.53 -10.05
N ARG A 308 33.83 4.06 -9.22
CA ARG A 308 35.27 4.28 -9.48
C ARG A 308 35.56 3.76 -10.89
N SER A 309 36.03 4.63 -11.78
CA SER A 309 36.62 4.17 -13.03
C SER A 309 37.81 3.30 -12.68
N GLY A 310 37.77 2.01 -13.07
CA GLY A 310 38.95 1.18 -13.02
C GLY A 310 40.08 1.92 -13.72
N GLY A 311 41.23 2.05 -13.06
CA GLY A 311 42.45 2.44 -13.74
C GLY A 311 42.62 1.53 -14.96
N LYS A 312 42.93 2.11 -16.12
CA LYS A 312 43.33 1.32 -17.27
C LYS A 312 44.51 0.40 -16.87
N PRO A 313 44.57 -0.82 -17.43
CA PRO A 313 45.69 -1.74 -17.20
C PRO A 313 47.02 -1.11 -17.58
#